data_AF-A0A820NV48-F1
#
_entry.id   AF-A0A820NV48-F1
#
_cell.length_a   1.000
_cell.length_b   1.000
_cell.length_c   1.000
_cell.angle_alpha   90.00
_cell.angle_beta   90.00
_cell.angle_gamma   90.00
#
_symmetry.space_group_name_H-M   'P 1'
#
loop_
_entity.id
_entity.type
_entity.pdbx_description
1 polymer ?
#
loop_
_entity_poly.entity_id
_entity_poly.type
_entity_poly.pdbx_seq_one_letter_code
_entity_poly.pdbx_strand_id
1 'polypeptide(L)'
;MLYRKEDIFRLDQHCSTIRNAVLYTIQEHKIKTADIGSTSTTTQFIDCALNGIVKMTPQIVFNYEITNIYQEIEVKQEANQSDRIDFDTGAEID
;
A
#
# COMPACT_ATOMS: atom_id res chain seq x y z
N MET A 1 -17.25 12.73 15.20
CA MET A 1 -16.41 11.77 14.44
C MET A 1 -15.10 12.45 14.10
N LEU A 2 -13.98 11.90 14.56
CA LEU A 2 -12.63 12.37 14.20
C LEU A 2 -12.05 11.42 13.17
N TYR A 3 -12.01 11.83 11.91
CA TYR A 3 -11.17 11.17 10.91
C TYR A 3 -9.71 11.51 11.25
N ARG A 4 -8.87 10.49 11.48
CA ARG A 4 -7.43 10.71 11.65
C ARG A 4 -6.85 11.22 10.34
N LYS A 5 -6.03 12.28 10.42
CA LYS A 5 -5.45 12.98 9.27
C LYS A 5 -4.40 12.16 8.49
N GLU A 6 -4.08 10.97 8.98
CA GLU A 6 -2.91 10.18 8.60
C GLU A 6 -3.21 9.12 7.52
N ASP A 7 -4.48 8.74 7.35
CA ASP A 7 -4.89 7.65 6.43
C ASP A 7 -5.15 8.10 4.98
N ILE A 8 -5.08 9.40 4.68
CA ILE A 8 -5.55 9.95 3.39
C ILE A 8 -4.46 9.95 2.28
N PHE A 9 -3.17 10.03 2.63
CA PHE A 9 -2.14 10.53 1.70
C PHE A 9 -1.16 9.50 1.11
N ARG A 10 -1.54 8.21 1.02
CA ARG A 10 -0.72 7.20 0.30
C ARG A 10 -1.16 6.94 -1.15
N LEU A 11 -2.44 7.11 -1.47
CA LEU A 11 -2.94 6.82 -2.82
C LEU A 11 -2.73 7.98 -3.81
N ASP A 12 -2.71 9.23 -3.33
CA ASP A 12 -2.51 10.44 -4.15
C ASP A 12 -1.22 10.41 -4.97
N GLN A 13 -0.15 9.85 -4.41
CA GLN A 13 1.13 9.64 -5.11
C GLN A 13 0.93 8.72 -6.33
N HIS A 14 0.22 7.60 -6.15
CA HIS A 14 -0.06 6.64 -7.22
C HIS A 14 -1.01 7.23 -8.28
N CYS A 15 -2.07 7.91 -7.87
CA CYS A 15 -2.99 8.62 -8.78
C CYS A 15 -2.25 9.69 -9.60
N SER A 16 -1.34 10.44 -8.97
CA SER A 16 -0.49 11.44 -9.64
C SER A 16 0.46 10.79 -10.65
N THR A 17 1.11 9.68 -10.30
CA THR A 17 1.98 8.92 -11.21
C THR A 17 1.21 8.39 -12.42
N ILE A 18 0.03 7.79 -12.24
CA ILE A 18 -0.82 7.30 -13.34
C ILE A 18 -1.23 8.45 -14.27
N ARG A 19 -1.70 9.57 -13.70
CA ARG A 19 -2.05 10.78 -14.46
C ARG A 19 -0.88 11.31 -15.29
N ASN A 20 0.30 11.41 -14.67
CA ASN A 20 1.50 11.95 -15.33
C ASN A 20 2.00 11.02 -16.43
N ALA A 21 1.92 9.70 -16.24
CA ALA A 21 2.28 8.73 -17.27
C ALA A 21 1.36 8.81 -18.52
N VAL A 22 0.04 8.95 -18.32
CA VAL A 22 -0.91 9.14 -19.43
C VAL A 22 -0.64 10.46 -20.17
N LEU A 23 -0.36 11.55 -19.46
CA LEU A 23 0.02 12.83 -20.08
C LEU A 23 1.33 12.71 -20.87
N TYR A 24 2.33 12.02 -20.33
CA TYR A 24 3.62 11.76 -20.98
C TYR A 24 3.47 10.94 -22.27
N THR A 25 2.62 9.92 -22.29
CA THR A 25 2.26 9.16 -23.50
C THR A 25 1.70 10.05 -24.60
N ILE A 26 0.77 10.95 -24.25
CA ILE A 26 0.09 11.87 -25.19
C ILE A 26 1.03 12.99 -25.68
N GLN A 27 1.79 13.60 -24.78
CA GLN A 27 2.54 14.84 -25.03
C GLN A 27 3.94 14.57 -25.60
N GLU A 28 4.73 13.74 -24.92
CA GLU A 28 6.13 13.50 -25.25
C GLU A 28 6.27 12.41 -26.32
N HIS A 29 5.61 11.26 -26.10
CA HIS A 29 5.64 10.16 -27.06
C HIS A 29 4.70 10.35 -28.26
N LYS A 30 3.75 11.30 -28.18
CA LYS A 30 2.73 11.58 -29.20
C LYS A 30 1.86 10.36 -29.57
N ILE A 31 1.85 9.34 -28.71
CA ILE A 31 1.04 8.13 -28.87
C ILE A 31 -0.36 8.46 -28.39
N LYS A 32 -1.33 8.25 -29.28
CA LYS A 32 -2.70 8.73 -29.17
C LYS A 32 -3.62 7.81 -29.95
N THR A 33 -4.81 7.56 -29.44
CA THR A 33 -5.85 6.76 -30.10
C THR A 33 -6.64 7.59 -31.12
N ALA A 34 -7.49 6.92 -31.92
CA ALA A 34 -8.21 7.53 -33.04
C ALA A 34 -9.17 8.67 -32.62
N ASP A 35 -9.81 8.53 -31.46
CA ASP A 35 -10.70 9.52 -30.85
C ASP A 35 -10.03 10.86 -30.52
N ILE A 36 -8.70 10.87 -30.33
CA ILE A 36 -7.88 12.07 -30.08
C ILE A 36 -6.88 12.36 -31.22
N GLY A 37 -7.21 11.92 -32.44
CA GLY A 37 -6.54 12.34 -33.68
C GLY A 37 -5.16 11.73 -33.89
N SER A 38 -5.10 10.41 -33.99
CA SER A 38 -3.90 9.61 -34.30
C SER A 38 -4.30 8.20 -34.73
N THR A 39 -3.34 7.33 -35.06
CA THR A 39 -3.59 5.95 -35.54
C THR A 39 -3.08 4.86 -34.61
N SER A 40 -2.63 5.21 -33.40
CA SER A 40 -2.14 4.21 -32.43
C SER A 40 -3.30 3.35 -31.91
N THR A 41 -3.05 2.05 -31.73
CA THR A 41 -4.03 1.16 -31.10
C THR A 41 -4.11 1.41 -29.60
N THR A 42 -5.22 1.00 -28.97
CA THR A 42 -5.37 1.04 -27.51
C THR A 42 -4.24 0.29 -26.81
N THR A 43 -3.78 -0.85 -27.36
CA THR A 43 -2.64 -1.61 -26.84
C THR A 43 -1.36 -0.77 -26.82
N GLN A 44 -1.00 -0.15 -27.95
CA GLN A 44 0.19 0.70 -28.04
C GLN A 44 0.16 1.90 -27.07
N PHE A 45 -1.04 2.47 -26.86
CA PHE A 45 -1.24 3.54 -25.89
C PHE A 45 -1.01 3.06 -24.45
N ILE A 46 -1.62 1.93 -24.08
CA ILE A 46 -1.53 1.35 -22.74
C ILE A 46 -0.10 0.86 -22.45
N ASP A 47 0.57 0.20 -23.39
CA ASP A 47 1.96 -0.23 -23.23
C ASP A 47 2.89 0.96 -22.98
N CYS A 48 2.69 2.08 -23.70
CA CYS A 48 3.44 3.30 -23.47
C CYS A 48 3.16 3.89 -22.07
N ALA A 49 1.89 3.95 -21.66
CA ALA A 49 1.50 4.47 -20.35
C ALA A 49 2.05 3.61 -19.20
N LEU A 50 2.01 2.27 -19.33
CA LEU A 50 2.61 1.33 -18.36
C LEU A 50 4.12 1.52 -18.25
N ASN A 51 4.82 1.67 -19.38
CA ASN A 51 6.25 2.00 -19.38
C ASN A 51 6.55 3.36 -18.72
N GLY A 52 5.65 4.34 -18.86
CA GLY A 52 5.70 5.61 -18.11
C GLY A 52 5.54 5.41 -16.61
N ILE A 53 4.53 4.65 -16.18
CA ILE A 53 4.27 4.31 -14.76
C ILE A 53 5.49 3.62 -14.15
N VAL A 54 6.10 2.64 -14.83
CA VAL A 54 7.29 1.92 -14.31
C VAL A 54 8.49 2.86 -14.11
N LYS A 55 8.70 3.85 -15.00
CA LYS A 55 9.76 4.86 -14.84
C LYS A 55 9.48 5.90 -13.75
N MET A 56 8.20 6.20 -13.49
CA MET A 56 7.77 7.27 -12.59
C MET A 56 7.37 6.78 -11.18
N THR A 57 7.16 5.47 -11.01
CA THR A 57 6.83 4.88 -9.70
C THR A 57 8.12 4.73 -8.90
N PRO A 58 8.25 5.35 -7.71
CA PRO A 58 9.39 5.07 -6.84
C PRO A 58 9.36 3.58 -6.45
N GLN A 59 10.53 2.95 -6.41
CA GLN A 59 10.66 1.54 -6.04
C GLN A 59 9.95 1.28 -4.71
N ILE A 60 9.02 0.32 -4.69
CA ILE A 60 8.35 -0.10 -3.46
C ILE A 60 9.37 -0.92 -2.66
N VAL A 61 10.19 -0.23 -1.87
CA VAL A 61 10.99 -0.87 -0.84
C VAL A 61 10.02 -1.39 0.21
N PHE A 62 9.71 -2.68 0.14
CA PHE A 62 9.07 -3.39 1.24
C PHE A 62 10.04 -3.38 2.43
N ASN A 63 9.84 -2.41 3.31
CA ASN A 63 10.70 -2.23 4.47
C ASN A 63 10.38 -3.35 5.48
N TYR A 64 11.17 -4.43 5.44
CA TYR A 64 11.00 -5.65 6.25
C TYR A 64 10.95 -5.37 7.76
N GLU A 65 11.42 -4.21 8.20
CA GLU A 65 11.30 -3.70 9.58
C GLU A 65 9.84 -3.64 10.08
N ILE A 66 8.86 -3.42 9.19
CA ILE A 66 7.44 -3.42 9.58
C ILE A 66 6.96 -4.83 9.97
N THR A 67 7.54 -5.89 9.41
CA THR A 67 7.17 -7.29 9.73
C THR A 67 7.54 -7.64 11.18
N ASN A 68 8.68 -7.16 11.68
CA ASN A 68 9.12 -7.43 13.05
C ASN A 68 8.22 -6.78 14.11
N ILE A 69 7.61 -5.62 13.81
CA ILE A 69 6.71 -4.94 14.75
C ILE A 69 5.47 -5.80 15.05
N TYR A 70 4.91 -6.47 14.03
CA TYR A 70 3.75 -7.36 14.25
C TYR A 70 4.11 -8.63 15.02
N GLN A 71 5.28 -9.23 14.76
CA GLN A 71 5.74 -10.41 15.50
C GLN A 71 6.04 -10.10 16.98
N GLU A 72 6.63 -8.94 17.29
CA GLU A 72 6.83 -8.53 18.68
C GLU A 72 5.53 -8.26 19.45
N ILE A 73 4.46 -7.86 18.77
CA ILE A 73 3.14 -7.61 19.39
C ILE A 73 2.44 -8.93 19.74
N GLU A 74 2.59 -9.97 18.92
CA GLU A 74 2.06 -11.31 19.21
C GLU A 74 2.78 -11.95 20.41
N VAL A 75 4.11 -11.97 20.41
CA VAL A 75 4.92 -12.57 21.50
C VAL A 75 4.65 -11.89 22.86
N LYS A 76 4.41 -10.57 22.88
CA LYS A 76 4.11 -9.84 24.13
C LYS A 76 2.69 -10.09 24.66
N GLN A 77 1.77 -10.63 23.87
CA GLN A 77 0.44 -11.01 24.36
C GLN A 77 0.45 -12.38 25.03
N GLU A 78 1.19 -13.35 24.47
CA GLU A 78 1.33 -14.69 25.07
C GLU A 78 2.08 -14.65 26.40
N ALA A 79 3.17 -13.87 26.49
CA ALA A 79 3.95 -13.72 27.72
C ALA A 79 3.13 -13.18 28.90
N ASN A 80 2.17 -12.28 28.65
CA ASN A 80 1.37 -11.63 29.69
C ASN A 80 0.19 -12.49 30.21
N GLN A 81 -0.05 -13.65 29.59
CA GLN A 81 -1.12 -14.57 30.01
C GLN A 81 -0.61 -15.69 30.93
N SER A 82 0.71 -15.92 31.00
CA SER A 82 1.32 -17.00 31.80
C SER A 82 1.63 -16.62 33.26
N ASP A 83 1.54 -15.34 33.63
CA ASP A 83 1.86 -14.84 34.99
C ASP A 83 0.67 -14.88 35.97
N ARG A 84 -0.46 -15.51 35.59
CA ARG A 84 -1.52 -15.85 36.55
C ARG A 84 -1.18 -17.12 37.32
N ILE A 85 -0.20 -16.97 38.21
CA ILE A 85 0.22 -17.99 39.18
C ILE A 85 -0.93 -18.25 40.17
N ASP A 86 -1.04 -19.51 40.61
CA ASP A 86 -2.14 -20.05 41.39
C ASP A 86 -2.38 -19.32 42.73
N PHE A 87 -3.66 -19.13 43.07
CA PHE A 87 -4.06 -18.74 44.43
C PHE A 87 -4.75 -19.93 45.11
N ASP A 88 -3.95 -20.79 45.73
CA ASP A 88 -4.43 -21.83 46.64
C ASP A 88 -4.85 -21.21 47.98
N THR A 89 -6.15 -21.24 48.26
CA THR A 89 -6.68 -21.11 49.63
C THR A 89 -7.89 -22.02 49.79
N GLY A 90 -7.70 -23.14 50.49
CA GLY A 90 -8.78 -24.05 50.92
C GLY A 90 -9.60 -23.54 52.11
N ALA A 91 -10.50 -24.43 52.60
CA ALA A 91 -11.61 -24.20 53.55
C ALA A 91 -12.77 -23.37 52.94
N GLU A 92 -14.08 -23.57 53.19
CA GLU A 92 -14.89 -24.49 54.04
C GLU A 92 -16.38 -24.36 53.57
N ILE A 93 -17.41 -25.20 53.84
CA ILE A 93 -17.68 -26.41 54.65
C ILE A 93 -18.80 -27.23 53.92
N ASP A 94 -18.94 -28.55 54.18
CA ASP A 94 -20.19 -29.19 54.71
C ASP A 94 -19.94 -30.68 55.07
#